data_AF-A0A497RV38-F1
#
_entry.id   AF-A0A497RV38-F1
#
_cell.length_a   1.000
_cell.length_b   1.000
_cell.length_c   1.000
_cell.angle_alpha   90.00
_cell.angle_beta   90.00
_cell.angle_gamma   90.00
#
_symmetry.space_group_name_H-M   'P 1'
#
loop_
_entity.id
_entity.type
_entity.pdbx_description
1 polymer ?
#
loop_
_entity_poly.entity_id
_entity_poly.type
_entity_poly.pdbx_seq_one_letter_code
_entity_poly.pdbx_strand_id
1 'polypeptide(L)'
;MISAYTTQEIELMYRAKGKATGLTDVIITIVDVSDGSKVVDSQSMEEVSSTNAPGIYRYAWTPSSSGTYLAIMKRDISDDSPDQYIMEEMVYVIGGTPISPISGIVTADDVRAITSYDITTSDLSDDELNTLIAYAIAEFNNDVGVRIIEEEVSYIDQYRKNEVDGSNKTFYVQSSFLWYLGDLNNDGNISTADVEVWVYDSADDTRTKYTVSEIDEIGKVILSKAPPSTSTVKITYLRVPLPMSDALMKKAICELSAHYAYMGLDAREKKRVNIRGFSIA
;
A
#
# COMPACT_ATOMS: atom_id res chain seq x y z
N MET A 1 -18.11 -6.50 -23.76
CA MET A 1 -17.69 -5.23 -24.38
C MET A 1 -17.17 -4.38 -23.25
N ILE A 2 -15.86 -4.14 -23.24
CA ILE A 2 -15.14 -3.54 -22.11
C ILE A 2 -15.52 -2.06 -22.03
N SER A 3 -16.01 -1.63 -20.88
CA SER A 3 -16.20 -0.23 -20.52
C SER A 3 -14.88 0.51 -20.65
N ALA A 4 -14.85 1.59 -21.42
CA ALA A 4 -13.66 2.41 -21.57
C ALA A 4 -13.24 2.96 -20.19
N TYR A 5 -11.96 2.80 -19.83
CA TYR A 5 -11.35 3.47 -18.68
C TYR A 5 -11.37 4.98 -18.93
N THR A 6 -11.69 5.77 -17.90
CA THR A 6 -11.67 7.23 -18.00
C THR A 6 -10.24 7.75 -17.87
N THR A 7 -9.93 8.78 -18.66
CA THR A 7 -8.67 9.53 -18.53
C THR A 7 -8.53 10.08 -17.12
N GLN A 8 -7.36 9.88 -16.53
CA GLN A 8 -6.96 10.44 -15.26
C GLN A 8 -6.03 11.61 -15.50
N GLU A 9 -6.10 12.61 -14.63
CA GLU A 9 -5.20 13.76 -14.62
C GLU A 9 -4.40 13.75 -13.31
N ILE A 10 -3.10 14.01 -13.41
CA ILE A 10 -2.20 14.14 -12.27
C ILE A 10 -1.48 15.48 -12.35
N GLU A 11 -1.36 16.18 -11.23
CA GLU A 11 -0.72 17.50 -11.16
C GLU A 11 0.58 17.43 -10.36
N LEU A 12 1.68 17.48 -11.08
CA LEU A 12 3.02 17.40 -10.54
C LEU A 12 3.63 18.79 -10.53
N MET A 13 3.98 19.27 -9.35
CA MET A 13 4.73 20.52 -9.20
C MET A 13 6.17 20.27 -9.66
N TYR A 14 6.79 21.15 -10.44
CA TYR A 14 8.21 21.01 -10.80
C TYR A 14 8.93 22.34 -10.67
N ARG A 15 10.10 22.30 -10.02
CA ARG A 15 10.96 23.47 -9.82
C ARG A 15 12.16 23.38 -10.75
N ALA A 16 12.05 24.02 -11.91
CA ALA A 16 13.20 24.14 -12.81
C ALA A 16 14.37 24.83 -12.11
N LYS A 17 15.58 24.27 -12.25
CA LYS A 17 16.81 24.89 -11.73
C LYS A 17 17.25 26.00 -12.70
N GLY A 18 17.18 27.25 -12.27
CA GLY A 18 17.66 28.40 -13.05
C GLY A 18 16.63 28.94 -14.05
N LYS A 19 17.10 29.51 -15.17
CA LYS A 19 16.25 30.09 -16.24
C LYS A 19 15.78 29.06 -17.29
N ALA A 20 15.94 27.77 -17.02
CA ALA A 20 15.51 26.71 -17.93
C ALA A 20 13.98 26.61 -17.89
N THR A 21 13.31 27.34 -18.77
CA THR A 21 11.87 27.24 -18.99
C THR A 21 11.64 26.21 -20.10
N GLY A 22 11.34 24.97 -19.74
CA GLY A 22 11.06 23.91 -20.70
C GLY A 22 10.88 22.54 -20.04
N LEU A 23 9.84 21.83 -20.46
CA LEU A 23 9.52 20.45 -20.08
C LEU A 23 10.32 19.39 -20.85
N THR A 24 11.24 19.81 -21.73
CA THR A 24 11.98 18.91 -22.63
C THR A 24 12.86 17.89 -21.92
N ASP A 25 13.15 18.14 -20.65
CA ASP A 25 14.05 17.31 -19.83
C ASP A 25 13.26 16.49 -18.80
N VAL A 26 11.93 16.32 -18.91
CA VAL A 26 11.15 15.59 -17.90
C VAL A 26 10.41 14.41 -18.53
N ILE A 27 10.60 13.24 -17.94
CA ILE A 27 9.92 12.00 -18.25
C ILE A 27 8.94 11.69 -17.12
N ILE A 28 7.69 11.35 -17.48
CA ILE A 28 6.76 10.69 -16.56
C ILE A 28 6.70 9.22 -16.90
N THR A 29 6.95 8.40 -15.88
CA THR A 29 6.72 6.95 -15.92
C THR A 29 5.49 6.62 -15.10
N ILE A 30 4.53 5.93 -15.70
CA ILE A 30 3.42 5.29 -14.97
C ILE A 30 3.75 3.82 -14.78
N VAL A 31 3.73 3.36 -13.53
CA VAL A 31 4.01 1.97 -13.14
C VAL A 31 2.76 1.38 -12.52
N ASP A 32 2.31 0.22 -12.99
CA ASP A 32 1.29 -0.56 -12.29
C ASP A 32 1.93 -1.18 -11.04
N VAL A 33 1.40 -0.86 -9.86
CA VAL A 33 2.00 -1.28 -8.58
C VAL A 33 1.75 -2.77 -8.31
N SER A 34 0.75 -3.37 -8.96
CA SER A 34 0.39 -4.78 -8.74
C SER A 34 1.45 -5.75 -9.27
N ASP A 35 2.09 -5.41 -10.40
CA ASP A 35 3.07 -6.26 -11.07
C ASP A 35 4.41 -5.55 -11.37
N GLY A 36 4.51 -4.26 -11.06
CA GLY A 36 5.68 -3.42 -11.32
C GLY A 36 5.90 -3.14 -12.81
N SER A 37 4.94 -3.47 -13.67
CA SER A 37 5.05 -3.24 -15.11
C SER A 37 4.98 -1.75 -15.43
N LYS A 38 5.83 -1.32 -16.36
CA LYS A 38 5.80 0.04 -16.88
C LYS A 38 4.72 0.15 -17.94
N VAL A 39 3.81 1.09 -17.74
CA VAL A 39 2.61 1.24 -18.59
C VAL A 39 2.79 2.35 -19.61
N VAL A 40 3.47 3.45 -19.24
CA VAL A 40 3.74 4.58 -20.14
C VAL A 40 5.09 5.22 -19.83
N ASP A 41 5.80 5.63 -20.88
CA ASP A 41 6.91 6.58 -20.86
C ASP A 41 6.56 7.72 -21.83
N SER A 42 6.37 8.94 -21.33
CA SER A 42 5.98 10.08 -22.16
C SER A 42 6.63 11.39 -21.72
N GLN A 43 6.96 12.21 -22.72
CA GLN A 43 7.49 13.58 -22.59
C GLN A 43 6.43 14.66 -22.75
N SER A 44 5.15 14.31 -22.97
CA SER A 44 4.09 15.28 -23.25
C SER A 44 3.31 15.66 -21.99
N MET A 45 3.82 16.61 -21.21
CA MET A 45 3.06 17.29 -20.16
C MET A 45 2.46 18.60 -20.68
N GLU A 46 1.29 18.96 -20.17
CA GLU A 46 0.71 20.28 -20.37
C GLU A 46 1.02 21.16 -19.15
N GLU A 47 1.55 22.37 -19.38
CA GLU A 47 1.83 23.33 -18.31
C GLU A 47 0.54 24.03 -17.90
N VAL A 48 0.14 23.89 -16.62
CA VAL A 48 -1.16 24.40 -16.12
C VAL A 48 -1.03 25.77 -15.49
N SER A 49 0.11 26.09 -14.85
CA SER A 49 0.39 27.46 -14.42
C SER A 49 1.90 27.74 -14.33
N SER A 50 2.33 28.85 -14.94
CA SER A 50 3.75 29.19 -15.14
C SER A 50 4.18 30.50 -14.47
N THR A 51 3.30 31.16 -13.72
CA THR A 51 3.55 32.56 -13.36
C THR A 51 4.63 32.78 -12.29
N ASN A 52 5.09 31.75 -11.56
CA ASN A 52 6.30 31.79 -10.74
C ASN A 52 6.77 30.36 -10.39
N ALA A 53 8.08 30.09 -10.43
CA ALA A 53 8.64 28.79 -10.03
C ALA A 53 8.42 28.53 -8.52
N PRO A 54 7.98 27.32 -8.13
CA PRO A 54 7.75 26.12 -8.96
C PRO A 54 6.47 26.18 -9.81
N GLY A 55 6.54 25.69 -11.05
CA GLY A 55 5.37 25.56 -11.94
C GLY A 55 4.58 24.28 -11.65
N ILE A 56 3.29 24.28 -11.98
CA ILE A 56 2.43 23.09 -11.88
C ILE A 56 2.20 22.54 -13.28
N TYR A 57 2.47 21.25 -13.45
CA TYR A 57 2.35 20.55 -14.71
C TYR A 57 1.35 19.42 -14.58
N ARG A 58 0.48 19.30 -15.56
CA ARG A 58 -0.55 18.27 -15.60
C ARG A 58 -0.22 17.23 -16.66
N TYR A 59 -0.42 15.98 -16.28
CA TYR A 59 -0.30 14.85 -17.17
C TYR A 59 -1.62 14.09 -17.19
N ALA A 60 -2.13 13.83 -18.39
CA ALA A 60 -3.35 13.08 -18.60
C ALA A 60 -3.02 11.72 -19.23
N TRP A 61 -3.54 10.64 -18.65
CA TRP A 61 -3.35 9.29 -19.18
C TRP A 61 -4.61 8.45 -18.95
N THR A 62 -4.88 7.53 -19.88
CA THR A 62 -5.99 6.57 -19.75
C THR A 62 -5.43 5.17 -19.42
N PRO A 63 -5.79 4.59 -18.26
CA PRO A 63 -5.35 3.25 -17.88
C PRO A 63 -5.82 2.16 -18.83
N SER A 64 -5.06 1.08 -18.87
CA SER A 64 -5.43 -0.17 -19.55
C SER A 64 -6.15 -1.17 -18.62
N SER A 65 -6.04 -0.99 -17.30
CA SER A 65 -6.60 -1.85 -16.27
C SER A 65 -7.05 -1.05 -15.04
N SER A 66 -7.84 -1.67 -14.16
CA SER A 66 -8.10 -1.16 -12.81
C SER A 66 -6.89 -1.49 -11.93
N GLY A 67 -6.43 -0.54 -11.10
CA GLY A 67 -5.31 -0.81 -10.21
C GLY A 67 -4.73 0.43 -9.55
N THR A 68 -3.74 0.20 -8.70
CA THR A 68 -2.90 1.26 -8.14
C THR A 68 -1.76 1.52 -9.11
N TYR A 69 -1.58 2.78 -9.49
CA TYR A 69 -0.47 3.18 -10.35
C TYR A 69 0.44 4.15 -9.59
N LEU A 70 1.74 4.04 -9.83
CA LEU A 70 2.73 4.98 -9.35
C LEU A 70 3.15 5.86 -10.51
N ALA A 71 2.90 7.16 -10.39
CA ALA A 71 3.41 8.16 -11.30
C ALA A 71 4.75 8.66 -10.79
N ILE A 72 5.78 8.49 -11.61
CA ILE A 72 7.15 8.90 -11.29
C ILE A 72 7.57 9.96 -12.28
N MET A 73 7.85 11.16 -11.79
CA MET A 73 8.46 12.21 -12.58
C MET A 73 9.98 12.14 -12.41
N LYS A 74 10.71 11.98 -13.52
CA LYS A 74 12.17 11.99 -13.56
C LYS A 74 12.64 13.05 -14.53
N ARG A 75 13.79 13.65 -14.23
CA ARG A 75 14.46 14.50 -15.20
C ARG A 75 15.25 13.61 -16.17
N ASP A 76 14.93 13.66 -17.45
CA ASP A 76 15.76 13.12 -18.53
C ASP A 76 17.00 14.02 -18.67
N ILE A 77 18.07 13.63 -17.99
CA ILE A 77 19.37 14.24 -18.19
C ILE A 77 20.26 13.13 -18.72
N SER A 78 20.53 13.19 -20.02
CA SER A 78 21.56 12.38 -20.68
C SER A 78 22.99 12.76 -20.27
N ASP A 79 23.16 13.48 -19.15
CA ASP A 79 24.43 14.06 -18.71
C ASP A 79 24.62 13.84 -17.19
N ASP A 80 25.80 13.31 -16.85
CA ASP A 80 26.17 12.66 -15.59
C ASP A 80 26.15 13.59 -14.35
N SER A 81 24.98 13.82 -13.75
CA SER A 81 24.90 14.47 -12.42
C SER A 81 24.01 13.71 -11.42
N PRO A 82 24.53 13.38 -10.21
CA PRO A 82 23.88 12.47 -9.26
C PRO A 82 22.78 13.10 -8.39
N ASP A 83 22.54 14.41 -8.49
CA ASP A 83 21.51 15.09 -7.68
C ASP A 83 20.14 15.05 -8.38
N GLN A 84 19.55 13.86 -8.48
CA GLN A 84 18.19 13.68 -9.01
C GLN A 84 17.15 13.91 -7.90
N TYR A 85 16.30 14.92 -8.09
CA TYR A 85 15.04 15.03 -7.33
C TYR A 85 14.03 14.11 -8.00
N ILE A 86 13.87 12.88 -7.49
CA ILE A 86 12.79 11.99 -7.90
C ILE A 86 11.54 12.46 -7.14
N MET A 87 10.49 12.79 -7.88
CA MET A 87 9.18 13.06 -7.29
C MET A 87 8.24 11.91 -7.63
N GLU A 88 7.72 11.30 -6.59
CA GLU A 88 6.87 10.12 -6.63
C GLU A 88 5.48 10.51 -6.16
N GLU A 89 4.48 10.23 -6.97
CA GLU A 89 3.08 10.41 -6.62
C GLU A 89 2.33 9.10 -6.88
N MET A 90 1.72 8.55 -5.84
CA MET A 90 0.84 7.39 -6.01
C MET A 90 -0.53 7.87 -6.49
N VAL A 91 -0.98 7.29 -7.60
CA VAL A 91 -2.18 7.65 -8.33
C VAL A 91 -3.06 6.41 -8.40
N TYR A 92 -4.12 6.41 -7.61
CA TYR A 92 -5.09 5.33 -7.63
C TYR A 92 -6.04 5.52 -8.80
N VAL A 93 -6.21 4.51 -9.66
CA VAL A 93 -7.12 4.61 -10.79
C VAL A 93 -8.24 3.60 -10.77
N ILE A 94 -9.45 4.14 -10.64
CA ILE A 94 -10.69 3.40 -10.62
C ILE A 94 -11.28 3.40 -12.03
N GLY A 95 -10.94 2.40 -12.82
CA GLY A 95 -11.74 2.03 -13.98
C GLY A 95 -12.33 0.65 -13.76
N GLY A 96 -13.47 0.60 -13.11
CA GLY A 96 -14.10 -0.64 -12.73
C GLY A 96 -15.33 -0.31 -11.91
N THR A 97 -16.27 -1.24 -11.91
CA THR A 97 -17.47 -1.21 -11.07
C THR A 97 -17.10 -0.71 -9.66
N PRO A 98 -17.92 0.15 -9.03
CA PRO A 98 -17.65 0.69 -7.70
C PRO A 98 -17.07 -0.39 -6.79
N ILE A 99 -15.94 -0.06 -6.16
CA ILE A 99 -15.30 -0.90 -5.16
C ILE A 99 -16.42 -1.29 -4.21
N SER A 100 -16.65 -2.61 -4.09
CA SER A 100 -17.62 -3.08 -3.10
C SER A 100 -17.23 -2.48 -1.75
N PRO A 101 -18.20 -2.07 -0.91
CA PRO A 101 -17.90 -1.48 0.38
C PRO A 101 -16.86 -2.33 1.07
N ILE A 102 -15.77 -1.70 1.52
CA ILE A 102 -14.70 -2.37 2.24
C ILE A 102 -15.38 -3.07 3.42
N SER A 103 -15.52 -4.39 3.33
CA SER A 103 -15.96 -5.20 4.47
C SER A 103 -14.76 -5.41 5.39
N GLY A 104 -14.05 -4.33 5.69
CA GLY A 104 -12.89 -4.30 6.57
C GLY A 104 -13.31 -4.01 8.00
N ILE A 105 -12.32 -4.00 8.90
CA ILE A 105 -12.53 -3.77 10.34
C ILE A 105 -13.20 -2.43 10.67
N VAL A 106 -13.00 -1.42 9.81
CA VAL A 106 -13.59 -0.09 9.93
C VAL A 106 -14.48 0.19 8.72
N THR A 107 -15.66 0.74 9.00
CA THR A 107 -16.62 1.20 7.99
C THR A 107 -16.80 2.72 8.05
N ALA A 108 -17.37 3.30 6.99
CA ALA A 108 -17.78 4.71 6.97
C ALA A 108 -18.64 5.08 8.20
N ASP A 109 -19.60 4.22 8.59
CA ASP A 109 -20.47 4.47 9.76
C ASP A 109 -19.67 4.50 11.06
N ASP A 110 -18.65 3.66 11.22
CA ASP A 110 -17.78 3.70 12.40
C ASP A 110 -17.05 5.05 12.54
N VAL A 111 -16.60 5.63 11.42
CA VAL A 111 -15.94 6.94 11.39
C VAL A 111 -16.93 8.06 11.67
N ARG A 112 -18.17 7.96 11.19
CA ARG A 112 -19.24 8.91 11.57
C ARG A 112 -19.58 8.80 13.04
N ALA A 113 -19.67 7.59 13.58
CA ALA A 113 -19.98 7.35 14.98
C ALA A 113 -18.92 7.97 15.90
N ILE A 114 -17.62 7.84 15.60
CA ILE A 114 -16.56 8.43 16.45
C ILE A 114 -16.54 9.96 16.40
N THR A 115 -17.01 10.55 15.31
CA THR A 115 -17.18 12.01 15.16
C THR A 115 -18.52 12.53 15.68
N SER A 116 -19.28 11.70 16.42
CA SER A 116 -20.64 12.04 16.89
C SER A 116 -21.60 12.43 15.76
N TYR A 117 -21.38 11.86 14.57
CA TYR A 117 -22.12 12.15 13.33
C TYR A 117 -22.03 13.61 12.86
N ASP A 118 -20.99 14.33 13.28
CA ASP A 118 -20.69 15.66 12.78
C ASP A 118 -20.24 15.62 11.31
N ILE A 119 -19.59 14.54 10.88
CA ILE A 119 -19.34 14.24 9.47
C ILE A 119 -20.53 13.45 8.91
N THR A 120 -21.30 14.05 8.03
CA THR A 120 -22.50 13.46 7.41
C THR A 120 -22.27 13.09 5.94
N THR A 121 -23.21 12.36 5.33
CA THR A 121 -23.13 11.96 3.91
C THR A 121 -23.19 13.15 2.96
N SER A 122 -23.66 14.32 3.42
CA SER A 122 -23.59 15.57 2.66
C SER A 122 -22.22 16.22 2.69
N ASP A 123 -21.39 15.92 3.69
CA ASP A 123 -20.03 16.46 3.79
C ASP A 123 -19.05 15.58 3.00
N LEU A 124 -19.14 14.27 3.21
CA LEU A 124 -18.37 13.24 2.51
C LEU A 124 -19.28 12.04 2.26
N SER A 125 -19.37 11.57 1.02
CA SER A 125 -20.04 10.31 0.70
C SER A 125 -19.33 9.12 1.37
N ASP A 126 -20.03 7.98 1.46
CA ASP A 126 -19.43 6.77 2.05
C ASP A 126 -18.26 6.25 1.20
N ASP A 127 -18.29 6.43 -0.12
CA ASP A 127 -17.19 6.04 -1.00
C ASP A 127 -15.93 6.89 -0.77
N GLU A 128 -16.10 8.21 -0.60
CA GLU A 128 -15.00 9.12 -0.24
C GLU A 128 -14.46 8.78 1.15
N LEU A 129 -15.33 8.51 2.12
CA LEU A 129 -14.92 8.16 3.48
C LEU A 129 -14.20 6.80 3.52
N ASN A 130 -14.67 5.81 2.76
CA ASN A 130 -13.99 4.52 2.59
C ASN A 130 -12.61 4.67 1.94
N THR A 131 -12.44 5.63 1.04
CA THR A 131 -11.12 5.96 0.47
C THR A 131 -10.17 6.47 1.57
N LEU A 132 -10.64 7.38 2.43
CA LEU A 132 -9.85 7.85 3.58
C LEU A 132 -9.55 6.73 4.58
N ILE A 133 -10.47 5.78 4.77
CA ILE A 133 -10.26 4.59 5.60
C ILE A 133 -9.14 3.72 5.03
N ALA A 134 -9.13 3.45 3.71
CA ALA A 134 -8.06 2.68 3.08
C ALA A 134 -6.68 3.32 3.26
N TYR A 135 -6.59 4.65 3.12
CA TYR A 135 -5.35 5.38 3.42
C TYR A 135 -4.94 5.28 4.90
N ALA A 136 -5.90 5.43 5.81
CA ALA A 136 -5.65 5.31 7.24
C ALA A 136 -5.17 3.92 7.63
N ILE A 137 -5.72 2.85 7.04
CA ILE A 137 -5.28 1.47 7.26
C ILE A 137 -3.82 1.30 6.83
N ALA A 138 -3.47 1.73 5.61
CA ALA A 138 -2.10 1.61 5.11
C ALA A 138 -1.08 2.36 5.98
N GLU A 139 -1.41 3.58 6.43
CA GLU A 139 -0.55 4.35 7.34
C GLU A 139 -0.45 3.71 8.72
N PHE A 140 -1.59 3.26 9.27
CA PHE A 140 -1.63 2.56 10.54
C PHE A 140 -0.77 1.29 10.52
N ASN A 141 -0.89 0.47 9.48
CA ASN A 141 -0.10 -0.75 9.30
C ASN A 141 1.40 -0.44 9.17
N ASN A 142 1.76 0.65 8.49
CA ASN A 142 3.15 1.09 8.37
C ASN A 142 3.74 1.60 9.70
N ASP A 143 2.93 2.25 10.53
CA ASP A 143 3.39 2.86 11.78
C ASP A 143 3.41 1.86 12.96
N VAL A 144 2.43 0.96 13.00
CA VAL A 144 2.26 -0.01 14.10
C VAL A 144 2.82 -1.38 13.75
N GLY A 145 2.70 -1.77 12.48
CA GLY A 145 3.13 -3.07 11.99
C GLY A 145 4.63 -3.15 11.79
N VAL A 146 5.20 -4.32 12.09
CA VAL A 146 6.59 -4.63 11.74
C VAL A 146 6.58 -5.66 10.63
N ARG A 147 7.04 -5.28 9.45
CA ARG A 147 7.16 -6.21 8.32
C ARG A 147 8.34 -7.15 8.57
N ILE A 148 8.05 -8.45 8.54
CA ILE A 148 9.03 -9.51 8.66
C ILE A 148 9.20 -10.13 7.26
N ILE A 149 10.43 -10.19 6.79
CA ILE A 149 10.76 -10.66 5.44
C ILE A 149 11.52 -11.98 5.56
N GLU A 150 10.98 -13.01 4.94
CA GLU A 150 11.59 -14.34 4.83
C GLU A 150 12.11 -14.89 6.19
N GLU A 151 11.28 -14.85 7.22
CA GLU A 151 11.59 -15.48 8.50
C GLU A 151 11.62 -17.00 8.34
N GLU A 152 12.76 -17.61 8.69
CA GLU A 152 12.89 -19.07 8.65
C GLU A 152 12.04 -19.73 9.73
N VAL A 153 11.27 -20.73 9.28
CA VAL A 153 10.44 -21.54 10.14
C VAL A 153 11.32 -22.54 10.89
N SER A 154 11.31 -22.43 12.21
CA SER A 154 12.08 -23.29 13.11
C SER A 154 11.28 -23.57 14.39
N TYR A 155 11.73 -24.54 15.18
CA TYR A 155 11.07 -24.96 16.42
C TYR A 155 10.87 -23.79 17.39
N ILE A 156 9.63 -23.62 17.87
CA ILE A 156 9.28 -22.59 18.86
C ILE A 156 9.10 -23.23 20.23
N ASP A 157 8.20 -24.22 20.33
CA ASP A 157 7.91 -24.95 21.56
C ASP A 157 7.28 -26.33 21.28
N GLN A 158 6.90 -27.04 22.36
CA GLN A 158 6.34 -28.39 22.27
C GLN A 158 5.03 -28.50 21.47
N TYR A 159 4.30 -27.40 21.28
CA TYR A 159 3.06 -27.33 20.51
C TYR A 159 3.31 -26.83 19.08
N ARG A 160 4.35 -26.02 18.87
CA ARG A 160 4.69 -25.33 17.61
C ARG A 160 6.07 -25.77 17.15
N LYS A 161 6.12 -27.02 16.71
CA LYS A 161 7.38 -27.69 16.39
C LYS A 161 7.98 -27.27 15.05
N ASN A 162 7.14 -26.84 14.10
CA ASN A 162 7.58 -26.35 12.80
C ASN A 162 8.45 -27.34 12.01
N GLU A 163 8.17 -28.63 12.16
CA GLU A 163 8.94 -29.70 11.50
C GLU A 163 8.69 -29.69 9.98
N VAL A 164 9.76 -29.74 9.19
CA VAL A 164 9.73 -29.90 7.73
C VAL A 164 10.10 -31.36 7.41
N ASP A 165 9.10 -32.23 7.43
CA ASP A 165 9.28 -33.69 7.37
C ASP A 165 8.71 -34.32 6.07
N GLY A 166 8.24 -33.49 5.13
CA GLY A 166 7.57 -33.96 3.92
C GLY A 166 6.06 -34.20 4.08
N SER A 167 5.52 -34.09 5.29
CA SER A 167 4.12 -34.39 5.61
C SER A 167 3.37 -33.25 6.30
N ASN A 168 4.08 -32.45 7.10
CA ASN A 168 3.54 -31.32 7.83
C ASN A 168 3.15 -30.19 6.87
N LYS A 169 1.95 -29.63 7.07
CA LYS A 169 1.43 -28.49 6.32
C LYS A 169 1.27 -27.25 7.19
N THR A 170 1.36 -27.40 8.51
CA THR A 170 1.06 -26.35 9.48
C THR A 170 2.34 -25.83 10.07
N PHE A 171 2.53 -24.52 9.92
CA PHE A 171 3.68 -23.80 10.41
C PHE A 171 3.23 -22.59 11.22
N TYR A 172 4.10 -22.13 12.11
CA TYR A 172 3.87 -20.99 12.98
C TYR A 172 5.02 -20.00 12.81
N VAL A 173 4.71 -18.72 12.73
CA VAL A 173 5.74 -17.67 12.75
C VAL A 173 6.38 -17.59 14.14
N GLN A 174 7.66 -17.19 14.21
CA GLN A 174 8.47 -17.35 15.43
C GLN A 174 7.89 -16.66 16.65
N SER A 175 7.27 -15.50 16.44
CA SER A 175 6.73 -14.67 17.52
C SER A 175 5.22 -14.84 17.74
N SER A 176 4.62 -15.93 17.24
CA SER A 176 3.18 -16.24 17.28
C SER A 176 2.53 -16.28 18.68
N PHE A 177 3.32 -16.35 19.77
CA PHE A 177 2.79 -16.31 21.14
C PHE A 177 2.72 -14.92 21.75
N LEU A 178 3.28 -13.92 21.09
CA LEU A 178 3.34 -12.54 21.59
C LEU A 178 2.72 -11.55 20.61
N TRP A 179 2.66 -11.90 19.33
CA TRP A 179 2.26 -11.00 18.26
C TRP A 179 1.23 -11.69 17.36
N TYR A 180 0.40 -10.85 16.75
CA TYR A 180 -0.62 -11.27 15.80
C TYR A 180 -0.18 -10.97 14.37
N LEU A 181 -0.75 -11.68 13.40
CA LEU A 181 -0.62 -11.34 11.99
C LEU A 181 -1.34 -10.01 11.72
N GLY A 182 -0.66 -9.13 11.00
CA GLY A 182 -1.19 -7.86 10.53
C GLY A 182 -1.57 -7.92 9.05
N ASP A 183 -2.25 -6.88 8.62
CA ASP A 183 -2.74 -6.69 7.24
C ASP A 183 -1.56 -6.20 6.39
N LEU A 184 -0.96 -7.12 5.64
CA LEU A 184 0.26 -6.84 4.88
C LEU A 184 -0.08 -6.13 3.56
N ASN A 185 -1.24 -6.42 2.97
CA ASN A 185 -1.64 -5.85 1.68
C ASN A 185 -2.42 -4.53 1.82
N ASN A 186 -2.77 -4.14 3.06
CA ASN A 186 -3.50 -2.93 3.44
C ASN A 186 -4.94 -2.88 2.92
N ASP A 187 -5.61 -4.02 2.78
CA ASP A 187 -7.00 -4.10 2.32
C ASP A 187 -8.04 -4.04 3.45
N GLY A 188 -7.57 -3.96 4.70
CA GLY A 188 -8.41 -3.88 5.90
C GLY A 188 -8.89 -5.22 6.43
N ASN A 189 -8.42 -6.34 5.88
CA ASN A 189 -8.75 -7.70 6.31
C ASN A 189 -7.50 -8.54 6.52
N ILE A 190 -7.56 -9.46 7.48
CA ILE A 190 -6.52 -10.47 7.66
C ILE A 190 -6.92 -11.74 6.91
N SER A 191 -6.18 -12.05 5.85
CA SER A 191 -6.45 -13.15 4.95
C SER A 191 -5.17 -13.87 4.51
N THR A 192 -5.32 -14.94 3.73
CA THR A 192 -4.18 -15.65 3.14
C THR A 192 -3.34 -14.77 2.19
N ALA A 193 -3.86 -13.62 1.76
CA ALA A 193 -3.12 -12.65 0.94
C ALA A 193 -2.06 -11.90 1.76
N ASP A 194 -2.15 -11.90 3.09
CA ASP A 194 -1.25 -11.17 3.99
C ASP A 194 0.00 -11.94 4.40
N VAL A 195 0.13 -13.16 3.87
CA VAL A 195 1.24 -14.06 4.17
C VAL A 195 1.81 -14.62 2.88
N GLU A 196 3.12 -14.47 2.70
CA GLU A 196 3.84 -15.12 1.62
C GLU A 196 4.74 -16.23 2.16
N VAL A 197 4.67 -17.41 1.56
CA VAL A 197 5.52 -18.54 1.94
C VAL A 197 6.40 -18.95 0.78
N TRP A 198 7.71 -19.00 1.04
CA TRP A 198 8.73 -19.42 0.11
C TRP A 198 9.38 -20.70 0.63
N VAL A 199 9.52 -21.69 -0.25
CA VAL A 199 10.21 -22.95 0.05
C VAL A 199 11.46 -23.01 -0.80
N TYR A 200 12.59 -23.13 -0.12
CA TYR A 200 13.94 -23.19 -0.70
C TYR A 200 14.38 -24.65 -0.78
N ASP A 201 14.76 -25.11 -1.96
CA ASP A 201 15.38 -26.41 -2.13
C ASP A 201 16.87 -26.31 -1.80
N SER A 202 17.31 -27.10 -0.82
CA SER A 202 18.71 -27.08 -0.36
C SER A 202 19.69 -27.67 -1.39
N ALA A 203 19.20 -28.37 -2.42
CA ALA A 203 20.04 -29.01 -3.42
C ALA A 203 20.49 -28.06 -4.54
N ASP A 204 19.63 -27.13 -4.95
CA ASP A 204 19.86 -26.27 -6.12
C ASP A 204 19.67 -24.77 -5.85
N ASP A 205 19.40 -24.38 -4.60
CA ASP A 205 19.18 -23.00 -4.15
C ASP A 205 18.02 -22.30 -4.89
N THR A 206 17.08 -23.08 -5.43
CA THR A 206 15.86 -22.54 -6.04
C THR A 206 14.79 -22.29 -4.99
N ARG A 207 13.99 -21.24 -5.20
CA ARG A 207 12.84 -20.92 -4.34
C ARG A 207 11.53 -21.02 -5.10
N THR A 208 10.52 -21.58 -4.45
CA THR A 208 9.15 -21.68 -5.00
C THR A 208 8.17 -21.02 -4.04
N LYS A 209 7.28 -20.16 -4.56
CA LYS A 209 6.16 -19.60 -3.78
C LYS A 209 5.13 -20.70 -3.53
N TYR A 210 4.77 -20.94 -2.29
CA TYR A 210 3.75 -21.92 -1.91
C TYR A 210 2.41 -21.23 -1.67
N THR A 211 1.33 -21.90 -2.06
CA THR A 211 -0.04 -21.42 -1.79
C THR A 211 -0.41 -21.72 -0.34
N VAL A 212 -0.69 -20.67 0.40
CA VAL A 212 -1.30 -20.71 1.74
C VAL A 212 -2.79 -21.00 1.59
N SER A 213 -3.29 -22.01 2.30
CA SER A 213 -4.71 -22.40 2.28
C SER A 213 -5.53 -21.79 3.40
N GLU A 214 -4.90 -21.55 4.56
CA GLU A 214 -5.56 -21.02 5.75
C GLU A 214 -4.53 -20.31 6.63
N ILE A 215 -4.97 -19.27 7.33
CA ILE A 215 -4.19 -18.61 8.37
C ILE A 215 -5.03 -18.45 9.65
N ASP A 216 -4.36 -18.28 10.77
CA ASP A 216 -4.94 -17.83 12.03
C ASP A 216 -4.19 -16.57 12.48
N GLU A 217 -4.92 -15.57 12.98
CA GLU A 217 -4.35 -14.30 13.46
C GLU A 217 -3.25 -14.50 14.51
N ILE A 218 -3.25 -15.62 15.25
CA ILE A 218 -2.15 -15.96 16.18
C ILE A 218 -0.88 -16.48 15.47
N GLY A 219 -0.70 -16.24 14.17
CA GLY A 219 0.53 -16.57 13.46
C GLY A 219 0.63 -18.02 12.98
N LYS A 220 -0.49 -18.75 12.90
CA LYS A 220 -0.57 -20.08 12.29
C LYS A 220 -0.77 -19.93 10.78
N VAL A 221 -0.05 -20.73 10.01
CA VAL A 221 -0.10 -20.76 8.55
C VAL A 221 -0.24 -22.21 8.10
N ILE A 222 -1.25 -22.50 7.27
CA ILE A 222 -1.45 -23.82 6.69
C ILE A 222 -1.21 -23.74 5.18
N LEU A 223 -0.31 -24.59 4.68
CA LEU A 223 -0.02 -24.70 3.25
C LEU A 223 -0.97 -25.69 2.58
N SER A 224 -1.29 -25.43 1.31
CA SER A 224 -2.07 -26.35 0.48
C SER A 224 -1.42 -27.75 0.34
N LYS A 225 -0.08 -27.80 0.32
CA LYS A 225 0.74 -29.02 0.26
C LYS A 225 1.93 -28.95 1.20
N ALA A 226 2.38 -30.12 1.67
CA ALA A 226 3.56 -30.21 2.53
C ALA A 226 4.83 -29.94 1.70
N PRO A 227 5.80 -29.17 2.24
CA PRO A 227 7.09 -28.97 1.61
C PRO A 227 7.96 -30.22 1.75
N PRO A 228 8.89 -30.50 0.81
CA PRO A 228 9.82 -31.63 0.92
C PRO A 228 10.64 -31.57 2.21
N SER A 229 10.99 -32.72 2.78
CA SER A 229 11.77 -32.81 4.03
C SER A 229 13.19 -32.24 3.95
N THR A 230 13.68 -31.96 2.74
CA THR A 230 15.01 -31.40 2.46
C THR A 230 14.98 -29.91 2.16
N SER A 231 13.85 -29.24 2.42
CA SER A 231 13.65 -27.83 2.09
C SER A 231 13.63 -26.94 3.31
N THR A 232 13.89 -25.65 3.10
CA THR A 232 13.76 -24.61 4.12
C THR A 232 12.52 -23.77 3.82
N VAL A 233 11.63 -23.61 4.80
CA VAL A 233 10.42 -22.80 4.68
C VAL A 233 10.70 -21.42 5.26
N LYS A 234 10.39 -20.36 4.50
CA LYS A 234 10.49 -18.97 4.94
C LYS A 234 9.16 -18.25 4.74
N ILE A 235 8.80 -17.40 5.70
CA ILE A 235 7.51 -16.69 5.72
C ILE A 235 7.74 -15.18 5.76
N THR A 236 7.07 -14.45 4.86
CA THR A 236 6.98 -12.98 4.89
C THR A 236 5.57 -12.60 5.35
N TYR A 237 5.48 -11.72 6.35
CA TYR A 237 4.22 -11.32 6.97
C TYR A 237 4.37 -9.95 7.66
N LEU A 238 3.25 -9.31 7.99
CA LEU A 238 3.22 -8.19 8.93
C LEU A 238 2.90 -8.72 10.32
N ARG A 239 3.57 -8.23 11.37
CA ARG A 239 3.18 -8.51 12.76
C ARG A 239 2.72 -7.25 13.47
N VAL A 240 1.69 -7.39 14.31
CA VAL A 240 1.06 -6.31 15.08
C VAL A 240 0.89 -6.72 16.56
N PRO A 241 0.91 -5.74 17.50
CA PRO A 241 0.88 -6.03 18.94
C PRO A 241 -0.48 -6.51 19.45
N LEU A 242 -1.57 -6.20 18.73
CA LEU A 242 -2.94 -6.58 19.05
C LEU A 242 -3.59 -7.17 17.80
N PRO A 243 -4.58 -8.07 17.94
CA PRO A 243 -5.30 -8.57 16.78
C PRO A 243 -6.03 -7.41 16.11
N MET A 244 -6.14 -7.45 14.79
CA MET A 244 -6.77 -6.36 14.04
C MET A 244 -8.26 -6.19 14.39
N SER A 245 -8.90 -7.23 14.93
CA SER A 245 -10.24 -7.21 15.50
C SER A 245 -10.36 -6.47 16.85
N ASP A 246 -9.24 -6.09 17.49
CA ASP A 246 -9.25 -5.38 18.77
C ASP A 246 -9.87 -3.98 18.65
N ALA A 247 -10.65 -3.60 19.66
CA ALA A 247 -11.36 -2.31 19.68
C ALA A 247 -10.40 -1.11 19.64
N LEU A 248 -9.18 -1.23 20.19
CA LEU A 248 -8.17 -0.18 20.15
C LEU A 248 -7.61 0.02 18.74
N MET A 249 -7.38 -1.08 18.00
CA MET A 249 -6.92 -1.03 16.60
C MET A 249 -7.98 -0.36 15.73
N LYS A 250 -9.23 -0.82 15.87
CA LYS A 250 -10.38 -0.22 15.18
C LYS A 250 -10.52 1.26 15.47
N LYS A 251 -10.46 1.65 16.75
CA LYS A 251 -10.57 3.04 17.17
C LYS A 251 -9.46 3.91 16.59
N ALA A 252 -8.21 3.45 16.61
CA ALA A 252 -7.08 4.21 16.08
C ALA A 252 -7.24 4.51 14.58
N ILE A 253 -7.67 3.52 13.80
CA ILE A 253 -7.95 3.67 12.38
C ILE A 253 -9.12 4.66 12.19
N CYS A 254 -10.22 4.54 12.95
CA CYS A 254 -11.34 5.48 12.87
C CYS A 254 -10.92 6.94 13.18
N GLU A 255 -10.11 7.16 14.23
CA GLU A 255 -9.62 8.49 14.61
C GLU A 255 -8.72 9.08 13.51
N LEU A 256 -7.87 8.26 12.88
CA LEU A 256 -7.03 8.68 11.77
C LEU A 256 -7.85 9.01 10.51
N SER A 257 -8.85 8.19 10.18
CA SER A 257 -9.77 8.47 9.07
C SER A 257 -10.58 9.75 9.30
N ALA A 258 -11.11 9.94 10.52
CA ALA A 258 -11.81 11.15 10.91
C ALA A 258 -10.92 12.39 10.82
N HIS A 259 -9.65 12.25 11.24
CA HIS A 259 -8.66 13.31 11.11
C HIS A 259 -8.48 13.74 9.64
N TYR A 260 -8.36 12.79 8.71
CA TYR A 260 -8.29 13.11 7.28
C TYR A 260 -9.54 13.81 6.76
N ALA A 261 -10.71 13.31 7.17
CA ALA A 261 -11.97 13.89 6.77
C ALA A 261 -12.10 15.36 7.24
N TYR A 262 -11.69 15.68 8.47
CA TYR A 262 -11.74 17.04 9.01
C TYR A 262 -10.70 17.98 8.47
N MET A 263 -9.51 17.49 8.11
CA MET A 263 -8.47 18.37 7.58
C MET A 263 -8.82 18.90 6.19
N GLY A 264 -9.80 18.29 5.49
CA GLY A 264 -10.13 18.63 4.11
C GLY A 264 -8.92 18.50 3.17
N LEU A 265 -7.90 17.77 3.61
CA LEU A 265 -6.74 17.44 2.82
C LEU A 265 -7.11 16.23 2.01
N ASP A 266 -6.83 16.29 0.70
CA ASP A 266 -6.62 15.06 -0.03
C ASP A 266 -5.54 14.28 0.74
N ALA A 267 -5.84 13.05 1.17
CA ALA A 267 -4.92 12.25 1.98
C ALA A 267 -3.53 12.10 1.31
N ARG A 268 -3.48 12.27 -0.02
CA ARG A 268 -2.28 12.35 -0.85
C ARG A 268 -1.39 13.57 -0.57
N GLU A 269 -1.94 14.66 -0.03
CA GLU A 269 -1.27 15.95 0.13
C GLU A 269 -0.73 16.22 1.55
N LYS A 270 -0.86 15.28 2.49
CA LYS A 270 -0.47 15.44 3.90
C LYS A 270 0.99 15.92 4.09
N LYS A 271 1.92 15.52 3.20
CA LYS A 271 3.33 15.99 3.23
C LYS A 271 3.52 17.46 2.86
N ARG A 272 2.49 18.16 2.36
CA ARG A 272 2.58 19.53 1.82
C ARG A 272 1.95 20.60 2.71
N VAL A 273 1.42 20.24 3.87
CA VAL A 273 0.61 21.15 4.70
C VAL A 273 1.51 22.12 5.47
N ASN A 274 1.60 23.36 4.99
CA ASN A 274 2.22 24.47 5.69
C ASN A 274 1.12 25.44 6.15
N ILE A 275 0.77 25.39 7.44
CA ILE A 275 -0.17 26.35 8.02
C ILE A 275 0.64 27.55 8.50
N ARG A 276 0.70 28.59 7.67
CA ARG A 276 1.18 29.95 8.02
C ARG A 276 2.49 29.97 8.85
N GLY A 277 3.46 29.13 8.50
CA GLY A 277 4.79 29.15 9.11
C GLY A 277 5.01 28.19 10.28
N PHE A 278 4.08 27.27 10.58
CA PHE A 278 4.36 26.10 11.41
C PHE A 278 4.42 24.84 10.54
N SER A 279 5.60 24.21 10.49
CA SER A 279 5.75 22.82 10.04
C SER A 279 5.71 21.91 11.26
N ILE A 280 4.89 20.85 11.21
CA ILE A 280 5.08 19.71 12.10
C ILE A 280 6.19 18.88 11.44
N ALA A 281 7.36 18.89 12.07
CA ALA A 281 8.49 18.03 11.73
C ALA A 281 8.42 16.74 12.53
#